data_AF-A0A2G5TAP9-F1
#
_entry.id   AF-A0A2G5TAP9-F1
#
_cell.length_a   1.000
_cell.length_b   1.000
_cell.length_c   1.000
_cell.angle_alpha   90.00
_cell.angle_beta   90.00
_cell.angle_gamma   90.00
#
_symmetry.space_group_name_H-M   'P 1'
#
loop_
_entity.id
_entity.type
_entity.pdbx_description
1 polymer ?
#
loop_
_entity_poly.entity_id
_entity_poly.type
_entity_poly.pdbx_seq_one_letter_code
_entity_poly.pdbx_strand_id
1 'polypeptide(L)'
;METTSISLRWHLTYMMKYPEYQDKVRKEIFDVVGTNRLPSMSDKPNMPYTQAVIHEVQRHSNMVPILGTHFKFYAVLEKTIPFSIGKRNCLGEGLARMELFLIFNALIQKYEFVPKSSIDLSPVWGGALTSKPYKCQLIPQIA
;
A
#
# COMPACT_ATOMS: atom_id res chain seq x y z
N MET A 1 7.21 10.78 -10.09
CA MET A 1 6.51 9.49 -9.94
C MET A 1 5.37 9.65 -8.93
N GLU A 2 4.14 9.84 -9.41
CA GLU A 2 3.05 10.37 -8.58
C GLU A 2 2.19 9.27 -7.93
N THR A 3 1.81 8.23 -8.68
CA THR A 3 0.86 7.17 -8.25
C THR A 3 1.41 6.22 -7.20
N THR A 4 2.65 5.74 -7.33
CA THR A 4 3.28 4.85 -6.32
C THR A 4 3.52 5.59 -5.01
N SER A 5 3.91 6.88 -5.08
CA SER A 5 4.06 7.74 -3.89
C SER A 5 2.74 7.90 -3.14
N ILE A 6 1.63 8.16 -3.87
CA ILE A 6 0.29 8.23 -3.27
C ILE A 6 -0.13 6.88 -2.71
N SER A 7 0.17 5.78 -3.40
CA SER A 7 -0.10 4.41 -2.93
C SER A 7 0.61 4.17 -1.60
N LEU A 8 1.92 4.35 -1.53
CA LEU A 8 2.69 4.20 -0.31
C LEU A 8 2.14 5.05 0.83
N ARG A 9 1.75 6.29 0.53
CA ARG A 9 1.16 7.20 1.51
C ARG A 9 -0.14 6.65 2.11
N TRP A 10 -1.01 6.08 1.28
CA TRP A 10 -2.19 5.35 1.77
C TRP A 10 -1.80 4.16 2.64
N HIS A 11 -0.87 3.31 2.18
CA HIS A 11 -0.46 2.13 2.93
C HIS A 11 0.06 2.48 4.32
N LEU A 12 0.95 3.48 4.42
CA LEU A 12 1.44 3.98 5.70
C LEU A 12 0.33 4.60 6.55
N THR A 13 -0.62 5.33 5.94
CA THR A 13 -1.79 5.88 6.64
C THR A 13 -2.61 4.77 7.29
N TYR A 14 -2.86 3.67 6.57
CA TYR A 14 -3.57 2.51 7.11
C TYR A 14 -2.79 1.81 8.22
N MET A 15 -1.48 1.64 8.07
CA MET A 15 -0.64 1.04 9.13
C MET A 15 -0.60 1.85 10.42
N MET A 16 -0.66 3.19 10.33
CA MET A 16 -0.77 4.06 11.50
C MET A 16 -2.18 4.09 12.09
N LYS A 17 -3.21 3.96 11.25
CA LYS A 17 -4.61 3.94 11.71
C LYS A 17 -4.95 2.63 12.44
N TYR A 18 -4.36 1.53 11.99
CA TYR A 18 -4.56 0.18 12.51
C TYR A 18 -3.21 -0.47 12.87
N PRO A 19 -2.63 -0.12 14.03
CA PRO A 19 -1.33 -0.65 14.46
C PRO A 19 -1.28 -2.18 14.49
N GLU A 20 -2.40 -2.85 14.78
CA GLU A 20 -2.50 -4.31 14.81
C GLU A 20 -2.18 -4.97 13.45
N TYR A 21 -2.44 -4.28 12.34
CA TYR A 21 -2.08 -4.77 11.01
C TYR A 21 -0.61 -4.51 10.71
N GLN A 22 -0.09 -3.38 11.19
CA GLN A 22 1.34 -3.06 11.09
C GLN A 22 2.19 -4.14 11.77
N ASP A 23 1.79 -4.57 12.97
CA ASP A 23 2.51 -5.60 13.73
C ASP A 23 2.42 -6.97 13.08
N LYS A 24 1.26 -7.33 12.52
CA LYS A 24 1.10 -8.60 11.79
C LYS A 24 1.93 -8.63 10.50
N VAL A 25 1.97 -7.53 9.75
CA VAL A 25 2.86 -7.40 8.57
C VAL A 25 4.31 -7.51 9.00
N ARG A 26 4.73 -6.80 10.05
CA ARG A 26 6.10 -6.85 10.57
C ARG A 26 6.49 -8.25 11.01
N LYS A 27 5.60 -8.94 11.73
CA LYS A 27 5.80 -10.33 12.14
C LYS A 27 6.04 -11.24 10.93
N GLU A 28 5.18 -11.17 9.91
CA GLU A 28 5.37 -11.97 8.69
C GLU A 28 6.70 -11.64 7.99
N ILE A 29 7.09 -10.37 7.93
CA ILE A 29 8.39 -9.96 7.37
C ILE A 29 9.54 -10.61 8.15
N PHE A 30 9.52 -10.59 9.49
CA PHE A 30 10.58 -11.18 10.29
C PHE A 30 10.60 -12.71 10.20
N ASP A 31 9.44 -13.35 10.13
CA ASP A 31 9.34 -14.81 9.99
C ASP A 31 9.90 -15.30 8.65
N VAL A 32 9.73 -14.53 7.56
CA VAL A 32 10.14 -14.92 6.19
C VAL A 32 11.54 -14.42 5.81
N VAL A 33 11.83 -13.15 6.10
CA VAL A 33 13.05 -12.46 5.65
C VAL A 33 14.10 -12.40 6.76
N GLY A 34 13.67 -12.36 8.02
CA GLY A 34 14.52 -12.09 9.17
C GLY A 34 14.92 -10.62 9.29
N THR A 35 15.97 -10.36 10.06
CA THR A 35 16.50 -9.02 10.34
C THR A 35 17.81 -8.72 9.62
N ASN A 36 18.50 -9.74 9.09
CA ASN A 36 19.84 -9.63 8.52
C ASN A 36 19.87 -9.05 7.09
N ARG A 37 18.73 -9.01 6.41
CA ARG A 37 18.63 -8.50 5.03
C ARG A 37 17.30 -7.79 4.79
N LEU A 38 17.25 -6.98 3.73
CA LEU A 38 16.01 -6.37 3.27
C LEU A 38 15.14 -7.36 2.46
N PRO A 39 13.82 -7.12 2.39
CA PRO A 39 12.90 -7.90 1.56
C PRO A 39 13.22 -7.74 0.07
N SER A 40 13.02 -8.83 -0.67
CA SER A 40 13.25 -8.91 -2.12
C SER A 40 12.03 -9.51 -2.83
N MET A 41 11.97 -9.39 -4.16
CA MET A 41 10.82 -9.91 -4.91
C MET A 41 10.68 -11.44 -4.84
N SER A 42 11.75 -12.18 -4.52
CA SER A 42 11.66 -13.64 -4.31
C SER A 42 10.91 -14.01 -3.04
N ASP A 43 10.77 -13.10 -2.08
CA ASP A 43 10.09 -13.34 -0.80
C ASP A 43 8.57 -13.21 -0.94
N LYS A 44 8.09 -12.47 -1.97
CA LYS A 44 6.68 -12.15 -2.21
C LYS A 44 5.72 -13.35 -2.16
N PRO A 45 6.03 -14.54 -2.75
CA PRO A 45 5.14 -15.70 -2.69
C PRO A 45 4.92 -16.24 -1.27
N ASN A 46 5.87 -15.99 -0.36
CA ASN A 46 5.84 -16.48 1.02
C ASN A 46 5.26 -15.46 2.00
N MET A 47 4.75 -14.33 1.52
CA MET A 47 4.20 -13.23 2.34
C MET A 47 2.71 -12.95 2.03
N PRO A 48 1.81 -13.94 2.18
CA PRO A 48 0.41 -13.82 1.79
C PRO A 48 -0.35 -12.74 2.57
N TYR A 49 -0.04 -12.51 3.85
CA TYR A 49 -0.72 -11.50 4.65
C TYR A 49 -0.39 -10.09 4.19
N THR A 50 0.90 -9.82 3.95
CA THR A 50 1.38 -8.57 3.36
C THR A 50 0.75 -8.33 2.00
N GLN A 51 0.63 -9.37 1.15
CA GLN A 51 -0.07 -9.25 -0.13
C GLN A 51 -1.53 -8.84 0.04
N ALA A 52 -2.23 -9.46 0.99
CA ALA A 52 -3.62 -9.13 1.28
C ALA A 52 -3.78 -7.68 1.75
N VAL A 53 -2.91 -7.20 2.64
CA VAL A 53 -2.91 -5.80 3.09
C VAL A 53 -2.71 -4.83 1.92
N ILE A 54 -1.73 -5.10 1.04
CA ILE A 54 -1.48 -4.27 -0.14
C ILE A 54 -2.71 -4.21 -1.04
N HIS A 55 -3.31 -5.36 -1.34
CA HIS A 55 -4.49 -5.43 -2.20
C HIS A 55 -5.70 -4.74 -1.57
N GLU A 56 -5.91 -4.89 -0.27
CA GLU A 56 -7.05 -4.27 0.41
C GLU A 56 -6.91 -2.75 0.49
N VAL A 57 -5.70 -2.24 0.77
CA VAL A 57 -5.45 -0.79 0.73
C VAL A 57 -5.68 -0.25 -0.68
N GLN A 58 -5.22 -0.95 -1.73
CA GLN A 58 -5.48 -0.55 -3.11
C GLN A 58 -6.98 -0.55 -3.46
N ARG A 59 -7.73 -1.53 -2.96
CA ARG A 59 -9.19 -1.61 -3.15
C ARG A 59 -9.91 -0.45 -2.46
N HIS A 60 -9.56 -0.16 -1.21
CA HIS A 60 -10.26 0.83 -0.40
C HIS A 60 -9.88 2.26 -0.75
N SER A 61 -8.61 2.52 -1.06
CA SER A 61 -8.15 3.87 -1.42
C SER A 61 -8.71 4.34 -2.76
N ASN A 62 -9.08 3.40 -3.66
CA ASN A 62 -9.59 3.64 -5.02
C ASN A 62 -8.99 4.91 -5.64
N MET A 63 -7.65 5.00 -5.65
CA MET A 63 -6.91 6.25 -5.87
C MET A 63 -7.28 6.98 -7.16
N VAL A 64 -7.76 6.27 -8.17
CA VAL A 64 -8.19 6.84 -9.43
C VAL A 64 -9.60 6.34 -9.76
N PRO A 65 -10.64 6.92 -9.14
CA PRO A 65 -12.01 6.43 -9.26
C PRO A 65 -12.60 6.66 -10.66
N ILE A 66 -12.02 7.57 -11.45
CA ILE A 66 -12.50 7.95 -12.78
C ILE A 66 -11.43 7.59 -13.82
N LEU A 67 -11.36 6.33 -14.23
CA LEU A 67 -10.55 5.93 -15.39
C LEU A 67 -11.42 5.92 -16.66
N GLY A 68 -11.43 7.04 -17.37
CA GLY A 68 -11.79 7.13 -18.78
C GLY A 68 -13.30 7.16 -19.12
N THR A 69 -13.62 7.91 -20.16
CA THR A 69 -14.94 8.18 -20.75
C THR A 69 -15.68 6.96 -21.34
N HIS A 70 -15.27 5.73 -21.02
CA HIS A 70 -15.76 4.48 -21.63
C HIS A 70 -16.40 3.49 -20.61
N PHE A 71 -16.80 3.96 -19.43
CA PHE A 71 -17.20 3.10 -18.31
C PHE A 71 -18.64 2.57 -18.43
N LYS A 72 -18.83 1.25 -18.57
CA LYS A 72 -20.10 0.57 -18.24
C LYS A 72 -20.10 0.27 -16.73
N PHE A 73 -21.05 0.88 -16.01
CA PHE A 73 -21.06 1.07 -14.55
C PHE A 73 -21.20 -0.20 -13.68
N TYR A 74 -21.48 -1.39 -14.25
CA TYR A 74 -22.04 -2.51 -13.48
C TYR A 74 -21.13 -3.72 -13.22
N ALA A 75 -19.86 -3.72 -13.64
CA ALA A 75 -19.02 -4.94 -13.57
C ALA A 75 -17.95 -4.97 -12.45
N VAL A 76 -17.86 -3.95 -11.58
CA VAL A 76 -16.68 -3.77 -10.71
C VAL A 76 -17.06 -3.46 -9.25
N LEU A 77 -17.79 -4.36 -8.61
CA LEU A 77 -18.06 -4.23 -7.16
C LEU A 77 -17.39 -5.31 -6.30
N GLU A 78 -16.83 -6.36 -6.90
CA GLU A 78 -16.23 -7.47 -6.13
C GLU A 78 -14.77 -7.78 -6.45
N LYS A 79 -14.14 -7.12 -7.43
CA LYS A 79 -12.73 -7.36 -7.79
C LYS A 79 -11.90 -6.09 -7.75
N THR A 80 -10.83 -6.12 -6.95
CA THR A 80 -9.79 -5.09 -6.89
C THR A 80 -9.09 -4.95 -8.25
N ILE A 81 -9.42 -3.91 -9.02
CA ILE A 81 -8.79 -3.62 -10.34
C ILE A 81 -8.02 -2.27 -10.37
N PRO A 82 -7.08 -2.03 -9.44
CA PRO A 82 -6.36 -0.75 -9.32
C PRO A 82 -5.51 -0.40 -10.54
N PHE A 83 -5.22 -1.38 -11.39
CA PHE A 83 -4.46 -1.22 -12.63
C PHE A 83 -5.33 -1.39 -13.89
N SER A 84 -6.67 -1.32 -13.75
CA SER A 84 -7.63 -1.56 -14.83
C SER A 84 -7.54 -2.97 -15.41
N ILE A 85 -8.25 -3.23 -16.51
CA ILE A 85 -8.25 -4.51 -17.25
C ILE A 85 -8.40 -4.28 -18.76
N GLY A 86 -7.84 -5.17 -19.57
CA GLY A 86 -7.96 -5.14 -21.03
C GLY A 86 -6.90 -4.26 -21.71
N LYS A 87 -7.20 -3.76 -22.91
CA LYS A 87 -6.24 -3.04 -23.78
C LYS A 87 -5.72 -1.70 -23.21
N ARG A 88 -6.33 -1.21 -22.14
CA ARG A 88 -5.96 0.04 -21.44
C ARG A 88 -5.58 -0.24 -19.99
N ASN A 89 -5.10 -1.46 -19.69
CA ASN A 89 -4.50 -1.75 -18.39
C ASN A 89 -3.25 -0.89 -18.16
N CYS A 90 -2.88 -0.72 -16.90
CA CYS A 90 -1.76 0.13 -16.54
C CYS A 90 -0.46 -0.45 -17.09
N LEU A 91 0.19 0.29 -18.00
CA LEU A 91 1.51 -0.07 -18.54
C LEU A 91 2.56 -0.24 -17.43
N GLY A 92 2.41 0.49 -16.33
CA GLY A 92 3.31 0.46 -15.17
C GLY A 92 2.95 -0.56 -14.09
N GLU A 93 1.97 -1.46 -14.30
CA GLU A 93 1.51 -2.38 -13.24
C GLU A 93 2.64 -3.20 -12.61
N GLY A 94 3.50 -3.80 -13.43
CA GLY A 94 4.61 -4.63 -12.94
C GLY A 94 5.57 -3.83 -12.07
N LEU A 95 5.98 -2.65 -12.54
CA LEU A 95 6.90 -1.76 -11.82
C LEU A 95 6.26 -1.26 -10.51
N ALA A 96 5.02 -0.75 -10.57
CA ALA A 96 4.32 -0.22 -9.41
C ALA A 96 4.12 -1.28 -8.31
N ARG A 97 3.78 -2.53 -8.69
CA ARG A 97 3.67 -3.63 -7.73
C ARG A 97 5.00 -4.01 -7.09
N MET A 98 6.09 -3.95 -7.86
CA MET A 98 7.43 -4.23 -7.35
C MET A 98 7.89 -3.15 -6.38
N GLU A 99 7.83 -1.88 -6.77
CA GLU A 99 8.26 -0.77 -5.93
C GLU A 99 7.42 -0.67 -4.66
N LEU A 100 6.10 -0.81 -4.78
CA LEU A 100 5.21 -0.79 -3.62
C LEU A 100 5.58 -1.91 -2.64
N PHE A 101 5.80 -3.14 -3.13
CA PHE A 101 6.18 -4.25 -2.27
C PHE A 101 7.54 -4.02 -1.60
N LEU A 102 8.58 -3.66 -2.36
CA LEU A 102 9.93 -3.50 -1.82
C LEU A 102 10.01 -2.34 -0.82
N ILE A 103 9.48 -1.18 -1.19
CA ILE A 103 9.54 0.03 -0.36
C ILE A 103 8.68 -0.15 0.89
N PHE A 104 7.44 -0.63 0.75
CA PHE A 104 6.55 -0.85 1.89
C PHE A 104 7.17 -1.80 2.91
N ASN A 105 7.62 -2.97 2.48
CA ASN A 105 8.17 -3.96 3.41
C ASN A 105 9.49 -3.49 4.03
N ALA A 106 10.38 -2.87 3.27
CA ALA A 106 11.62 -2.33 3.83
C ALA A 106 11.35 -1.25 4.90
N LEU A 107 10.33 -0.42 4.71
CA LEU A 107 9.92 0.58 5.69
C LEU A 107 9.34 -0.06 6.96
N ILE A 108 8.40 -1.01 6.84
CA ILE A 108 7.79 -1.67 8.00
C ILE A 108 8.78 -2.54 8.77
N GLN A 109 9.75 -3.15 8.07
CA GLN A 109 10.83 -3.92 8.68
C GLN A 109 11.70 -3.04 9.59
N LYS A 110 12.08 -1.85 9.12
CA LYS A 110 13.03 -0.97 9.82
C LYS A 110 12.40 0.01 10.79
N TYR A 111 11.15 0.37 10.56
CA TYR A 111 10.49 1.43 11.31
C TYR A 111 9.10 1.02 11.76
N GLU A 112 8.75 1.50 12.94
CA GLU A 112 7.39 1.57 13.42
C GLU A 112 6.87 3.00 13.24
N PHE A 113 5.71 3.09 12.60
CA PHE A 113 5.04 4.35 12.29
C PHE A 113 4.01 4.63 13.36
N VAL A 114 4.27 5.63 14.19
CA VAL A 114 3.37 6.08 15.24
C VAL A 114 2.77 7.44 14.86
N PRO A 115 1.44 7.56 14.77
CA PRO A 115 0.81 8.83 14.42
C PRO A 115 0.92 9.83 15.58
N LYS A 116 1.28 11.10 15.29
CA LYS A 116 1.28 12.18 16.31
C LYS A 116 -0.11 12.83 16.50
N SER A 117 -1.02 12.59 15.57
CA SER A 117 -2.38 13.14 15.53
C SER A 117 -3.35 12.06 15.09
N SER A 118 -4.64 12.22 15.39
CA SER A 118 -5.69 11.33 14.89
C SER A 118 -5.64 11.23 13.36
N ILE A 119 -5.57 10.00 12.85
CA ILE A 119 -5.54 9.73 11.40
C ILE A 119 -6.97 9.72 10.85
N ASP A 120 -7.20 10.58 9.86
CA ASP A 120 -8.43 10.68 9.07
C ASP A 120 -8.19 10.04 7.69
N LEU A 121 -9.05 9.07 7.35
CA LEU A 121 -8.98 8.32 6.10
C LEU A 121 -9.79 8.97 4.96
N SER A 122 -10.45 10.10 5.19
CA SER A 122 -11.16 10.81 4.13
C SER A 122 -10.19 11.22 3.00
N PRO A 123 -10.52 10.90 1.74
CA PRO A 123 -9.64 11.21 0.63
C PRO A 123 -9.70 12.70 0.28
N VAL A 124 -8.55 13.24 -0.13
CA VAL A 124 -8.42 14.57 -0.71
C VAL A 124 -8.29 14.42 -2.22
N TRP A 125 -9.04 15.22 -2.98
CA TRP A 125 -8.98 15.21 -4.44
C TRP A 125 -7.90 16.18 -4.94
N GLY A 126 -6.99 15.68 -5.78
CA GLY A 126 -5.91 16.48 -6.38
C GLY A 126 -5.30 15.78 -7.59
N GLY A 127 -6.12 15.50 -8.61
CA GLY A 127 -5.74 14.68 -9.78
C GLY A 127 -5.88 13.17 -9.54
N ALA A 128 -5.52 12.72 -8.34
CA ALA A 128 -5.86 11.41 -7.78
C ALA A 128 -6.41 11.58 -6.34
N LEU A 129 -7.13 10.58 -5.83
CA LEU A 129 -7.53 10.51 -4.43
C LEU A 129 -6.33 10.16 -3.56
N THR A 130 -6.05 11.02 -2.59
CA THR A 130 -4.85 10.94 -1.78
C THR A 130 -5.17 11.17 -0.31
N SER A 131 -4.37 10.66 0.63
CA SER A 131 -4.67 10.86 2.05
C SER A 131 -4.46 12.31 2.49
N LYS A 132 -5.03 12.73 3.62
CA LYS A 132 -4.69 14.03 4.20
C LYS A 132 -3.23 14.08 4.66
N PRO A 133 -2.56 15.24 4.65
CA PRO A 133 -1.24 15.36 5.24
C PRO A 133 -1.27 14.92 6.71
N TYR A 134 -0.30 14.09 7.10
CA TYR A 134 -0.18 13.58 8.47
C TYR A 134 1.23 13.79 8.99
N LYS A 135 1.36 13.86 10.32
CA LYS A 135 2.64 13.84 11.01
C LYS A 135 2.76 12.52 11.78
N CYS A 136 3.90 11.86 11.62
CA CYS A 136 4.19 10.62 12.32
C CYS A 136 5.59 10.68 12.92
N GLN A 137 5.80 9.84 13.93
CA GLN A 137 7.10 9.52 14.47
C GLN A 137 7.52 8.16 13.91
N LEU A 138 8.76 8.10 13.44
CA LEU A 138 9.40 6.87 12.99
C LEU A 138 10.24 6.35 14.15
N ILE A 139 9.87 5.20 14.70
CA ILE A 139 10.65 4.52 15.74
C ILE A 139 11.48 3.44 15.04
N PRO A 140 12.82 3.54 15.02
CA PRO A 140 13.63 2.48 14.44
C PRO A 140 13.43 1.18 15.23
N GLN A 141 13.15 0.10 14.53
CA GLN A 141 13.08 -1.22 15.13
C GLN A 141 14.52 -1.75 15.23
N ILE A 142 15.00 -1.86 16.45
CA ILE A 142 16.31 -2.47 16.75
C ILE A 142 16.10 -3.98 16.61
N ALA A 143 16.78 -4.57 15.63
CA ALA A 143 16.96 -6.02 15.56
C ALA A 143 17.98 -6.47 16.60
#